data_AF-A0A5D2G3L1-F1
#
_entry.id   AF-A0A5D2G3L1-F1
#
_cell.length_a   1.000
_cell.length_b   1.000
_cell.length_c   1.000
_cell.angle_alpha   90.00
_cell.angle_beta   90.00
_cell.angle_gamma   90.00
#
_symmetry.space_group_name_H-M   'P 1'
#
loop_
_entity.id
_entity.type
_entity.pdbx_description
1 polymer ?
#
loop_
_entity_poly.entity_id
_entity_poly.type
_entity_poly.pdbx_seq_one_letter_code
_entity_poly.pdbx_strand_id
1 'polypeptide(L)'
;MSFLRRRKGTDSSKSQNLRCNIVKEDEKNNLYESPRKESYNSKKWSCWDSCCWFIGFVCSVWWFLLLLYNTMPASIPQYVTEAITGPLTDPPGVKLRKEGLTVNHPVVFVPGIVTGGLELWEGHQCAEGLFRKRLWGGSFGELYKRPLCWAQHMSLDNETGLDPPGIRVRPVSGLVAADYFAAGYFVWAVLIANLAQIGYEEKTMYMAAYDWRLSFQNTEVRDQTLSRIKSNIELMVATNGGKKVVVIPHSMGVLYFLHFMKWVEAPPPMGGGGGSEWCAKHIKAVMNIGGPFLGVPKSVSGLFSVEARDIAIARTFAPGFLDKDVFGLQTFQHLMRMTRTWDSTVSMIPKGGETIWGGLDWSPEGSSFNCGAKTLRNNSINNTDQIPNINLANMKNVNYGRIISFGKDVAEAHSSKIERVDLLQDSMKADMLTNLTNCDIWIEYHDIGDHRIKAAADYKVYTAGSILDLLHFVSPKLMARGGAHFSYGIADNLDDPKYQHYKYWSNPLETKLPDAPDMEIYSI
;
A
#
# COMPACT_ATOMS: atom_id res chain seq x y z
N MET A 1 -1.81 -68.40 -2.83
CA MET A 1 -1.99 -69.49 -1.85
C MET A 1 -1.42 -69.05 -0.51
N SER A 2 -2.12 -69.38 0.60
CA SER A 2 -1.67 -69.38 2.01
C SER A 2 -1.36 -68.00 2.64
N PHE A 3 -2.21 -67.37 3.47
CA PHE A 3 -2.65 -67.70 4.85
C PHE A 3 -1.55 -68.24 5.78
N LEU A 4 -1.27 -67.53 6.89
CA LEU A 4 -1.41 -68.00 8.30
C LEU A 4 -0.58 -67.19 9.32
N ARG A 5 -1.25 -66.29 10.05
CA ARG A 5 -1.47 -66.25 11.52
C ARG A 5 -0.42 -66.89 12.48
N ARG A 6 0.07 -66.11 13.48
CA ARG A 6 0.31 -66.53 14.90
C ARG A 6 0.46 -65.29 15.82
N ARG A 7 -0.51 -65.03 16.73
CA ARG A 7 -0.51 -65.21 18.21
C ARG A 7 0.59 -64.42 18.95
N LYS A 8 0.29 -63.33 19.69
CA LYS A 8 -0.42 -63.13 20.99
C LYS A 8 0.48 -63.42 22.21
N GLY A 9 0.77 -62.35 22.97
CA GLY A 9 1.34 -62.36 24.33
C GLY A 9 0.67 -61.26 25.16
N THR A 10 -0.07 -61.70 26.17
CA THR A 10 -0.62 -61.02 27.36
C THR A 10 0.53 -60.51 28.28
N ASP A 11 0.43 -59.59 29.24
CA ASP A 11 -0.62 -59.29 30.23
C ASP A 11 -0.31 -58.03 31.06
N SER A 12 -1.36 -57.46 31.67
CA SER A 12 -1.40 -56.71 32.96
C SER A 12 -0.80 -55.28 33.03
N SER A 13 -1.32 -54.27 33.75
CA SER A 13 -2.45 -54.13 34.68
C SER A 13 -2.75 -52.64 35.02
N LYS A 14 -3.98 -52.39 35.54
CA LYS A 14 -4.45 -51.27 36.43
C LYS A 14 -4.65 -49.89 35.77
N SER A 15 -5.69 -49.08 36.04
CA SER A 15 -6.55 -48.93 37.23
C SER A 15 -7.87 -48.16 36.92
N GLN A 16 -8.97 -48.61 37.57
CA GLN A 16 -10.15 -47.90 38.16
C GLN A 16 -10.97 -46.87 37.35
N ASN A 17 -12.26 -47.13 37.02
CA ASN A 17 -13.51 -47.14 37.82
C ASN A 17 -14.02 -45.76 38.30
N LEU A 18 -15.17 -45.32 37.79
CA LEU A 18 -16.32 -44.98 38.66
C LEU A 18 -17.66 -45.11 37.91
N ARG A 19 -18.67 -45.52 38.67
CA ARG A 19 -19.97 -46.07 38.32
C ARG A 19 -21.06 -45.08 38.74
N CYS A 20 -22.18 -45.00 38.01
CA CYS A 20 -23.47 -44.77 38.65
C CYS A 20 -24.61 -45.38 37.82
N ASN A 21 -25.34 -46.30 38.44
CA ASN A 21 -26.56 -46.93 37.96
C ASN A 21 -27.77 -46.06 38.34
N ILE A 22 -28.80 -46.01 37.51
CA ILE A 22 -30.19 -45.92 37.98
C ILE A 22 -31.01 -47.02 37.25
N VAL A 23 -31.81 -47.68 38.08
CA VAL A 23 -32.64 -48.91 37.97
C VAL A 23 -33.93 -48.60 37.16
N LYS A 24 -34.35 -49.42 36.17
CA LYS A 24 -35.44 -50.45 36.19
C LYS A 24 -36.77 -49.92 36.79
N GLU A 25 -37.96 -50.08 36.21
CA GLU A 25 -38.65 -51.34 35.85
C GLU A 25 -40.01 -51.07 35.15
N ASP A 26 -40.46 -52.07 34.37
CA ASP A 26 -41.86 -52.56 34.15
C ASP A 26 -42.92 -51.73 33.39
N GLU A 27 -43.87 -52.30 32.61
CA GLU A 27 -44.41 -53.66 32.51
C GLU A 27 -45.23 -53.88 31.19
N LYS A 28 -45.24 -55.15 30.68
CA LYS A 28 -46.31 -55.93 29.95
C LYS A 28 -47.10 -55.33 28.75
N ASN A 29 -47.00 -55.93 27.54
CA ASN A 29 -47.81 -57.06 26.97
C ASN A 29 -49.32 -56.71 26.81
N ASN A 30 -50.04 -56.86 25.68
CA ASN A 30 -50.05 -57.93 24.67
C ASN A 30 -51.08 -57.66 23.53
N LEU A 31 -50.86 -58.31 22.37
CA LEU A 31 -51.81 -58.91 21.40
C LEU A 31 -52.75 -58.05 20.52
N TYR A 32 -52.56 -58.11 19.18
CA TYR A 32 -53.40 -58.85 18.21
C TYR A 32 -52.89 -58.70 16.75
N GLU A 33 -52.98 -59.76 15.94
CA GLU A 33 -52.41 -59.92 14.59
C GLU A 33 -53.19 -59.25 13.43
N SER A 34 -52.42 -58.56 12.56
CA SER A 34 -52.43 -58.39 11.08
C SER A 34 -53.71 -58.05 10.29
N PRO A 35 -53.60 -57.23 9.20
CA PRO A 35 -53.19 -57.82 7.92
C PRO A 35 -52.17 -57.02 7.10
N ARG A 36 -51.44 -57.79 6.27
CA ARG A 36 -50.39 -57.41 5.32
C ARG A 36 -50.76 -56.20 4.46
N LYS A 37 -49.86 -55.20 4.40
CA LYS A 37 -49.76 -54.25 3.28
C LYS A 37 -48.42 -54.44 2.59
N GLU A 38 -48.51 -54.46 1.27
CA GLU A 38 -47.48 -54.81 0.32
C GLU A 38 -46.20 -53.98 0.49
N SER A 39 -45.07 -54.68 0.33
CA SER A 39 -43.73 -54.14 0.29
C SER A 39 -43.57 -53.20 -0.92
N TYR A 40 -43.69 -51.89 -0.71
CA TYR A 40 -43.03 -50.91 -1.55
C TYR A 40 -41.59 -50.74 -1.04
N ASN A 41 -40.64 -51.29 -1.79
CA ASN A 41 -39.21 -51.07 -1.58
C ASN A 41 -38.90 -49.57 -1.77
N SER A 42 -39.04 -48.78 -0.70
CA SER A 42 -38.40 -47.47 -0.64
C SER A 42 -36.89 -47.73 -0.54
N LYS A 43 -36.16 -47.49 -1.64
CA LYS A 43 -34.70 -47.43 -1.60
C LYS A 43 -34.35 -46.40 -0.53
N LYS A 44 -33.86 -46.87 0.63
CA LYS A 44 -33.30 -45.99 1.66
C LYS A 44 -32.11 -45.26 1.02
N TRP A 45 -32.30 -43.99 0.69
CA TRP A 45 -31.19 -43.11 0.35
C TRP A 45 -30.20 -43.15 1.49
N SER A 46 -28.99 -43.60 1.22
CA SER A 46 -27.93 -43.53 2.21
C SER A 46 -27.52 -42.07 2.40
N CYS A 47 -27.00 -41.72 3.57
CA CYS A 47 -26.44 -40.39 3.84
C CYS A 47 -25.39 -39.99 2.79
N TRP A 48 -24.69 -40.97 2.22
CA TRP A 48 -23.75 -40.80 1.11
C TRP A 48 -24.43 -40.40 -0.20
N ASP A 49 -25.56 -41.01 -0.54
CA ASP A 49 -26.32 -40.65 -1.76
C ASP A 49 -26.88 -39.24 -1.65
N SER A 50 -27.34 -38.84 -0.46
CA SER A 50 -27.83 -37.49 -0.21
C SER A 50 -26.72 -36.44 -0.23
N CYS A 51 -25.52 -36.78 0.29
CA CYS A 51 -24.34 -35.90 0.23
C CYS A 51 -23.84 -35.71 -1.21
N CYS A 52 -23.71 -36.79 -1.98
CA CYS A 52 -23.33 -36.72 -3.39
C CYS A 52 -24.35 -35.97 -4.24
N TRP A 53 -25.65 -36.13 -3.96
CA TRP A 53 -26.71 -35.38 -4.64
C TRP A 53 -26.66 -33.89 -4.28
N PHE A 54 -26.43 -33.55 -3.02
CA PHE A 54 -26.27 -32.17 -2.58
C PHE A 54 -25.04 -31.50 -3.20
N ILE A 55 -23.89 -32.18 -3.22
CA ILE A 55 -22.68 -31.70 -3.89
C ILE A 55 -22.93 -31.52 -5.39
N GLY A 56 -23.55 -32.50 -6.04
CA GLY A 56 -23.92 -32.41 -7.46
C GLY A 56 -24.86 -31.23 -7.75
N PHE A 57 -25.84 -31.00 -6.87
CA PHE A 57 -26.76 -29.86 -6.96
C PHE A 57 -26.03 -28.53 -6.79
N VAL A 58 -25.18 -28.39 -5.77
CA VAL A 58 -24.38 -27.17 -5.54
C VAL A 58 -23.45 -26.90 -6.74
N CYS A 59 -22.75 -27.92 -7.25
CA CYS A 59 -21.92 -27.79 -8.44
C CYS A 59 -22.75 -27.38 -9.67
N SER A 60 -23.91 -27.99 -9.88
CA SER A 60 -24.78 -27.67 -11.02
C SER A 60 -25.34 -26.25 -10.93
N VAL A 61 -25.77 -25.81 -9.74
CA VAL A 61 -26.22 -24.44 -9.49
C VAL A 61 -25.06 -23.46 -9.67
N TRP A 62 -23.85 -23.78 -9.20
CA TRP A 62 -22.67 -22.95 -9.40
C TRP A 62 -22.34 -22.78 -10.89
N TRP A 63 -22.29 -23.87 -11.65
CA TRP A 63 -22.05 -23.83 -13.10
C TRP A 63 -23.17 -23.10 -13.85
N PHE A 64 -24.42 -23.26 -13.42
CA PHE A 64 -25.56 -22.55 -14.00
C PHE A 64 -25.50 -21.05 -13.71
N LEU A 65 -25.18 -20.64 -12.49
CA LEU A 65 -24.98 -19.23 -12.13
C LEU A 65 -23.79 -18.62 -12.87
N LEU A 66 -22.71 -19.38 -13.05
CA LEU A 66 -21.54 -18.95 -13.79
C LEU A 66 -21.83 -18.84 -15.30
N LEU A 67 -22.62 -19.76 -15.86
CA LEU A 67 -23.14 -19.64 -17.21
C LEU A 67 -24.02 -18.40 -17.34
N LEU A 68 -24.98 -18.19 -16.45
CA LEU A 68 -25.85 -17.01 -16.42
C LEU A 68 -25.05 -15.71 -16.30
N TYR A 69 -24.00 -15.69 -15.49
CA TYR A 69 -23.10 -14.54 -15.35
C TYR A 69 -22.37 -14.25 -16.67
N ASN A 70 -21.86 -15.28 -17.35
CA ASN A 70 -21.14 -15.11 -18.61
C ASN A 70 -22.07 -14.86 -19.82
N THR A 71 -23.33 -15.28 -19.75
CA THR A 71 -24.34 -15.02 -20.78
C THR A 71 -25.14 -13.75 -20.50
N MET A 72 -24.94 -13.11 -19.34
CA MET A 72 -25.58 -11.84 -19.01
C MET A 72 -25.09 -10.75 -19.96
N PRO A 73 -25.95 -10.14 -20.79
CA PRO A 73 -25.54 -9.01 -21.59
C PRO A 73 -25.13 -7.85 -20.66
N ALA A 74 -24.07 -7.13 -21.04
CA ALA A 74 -23.48 -6.04 -20.26
C ALA A 74 -24.47 -4.90 -19.89
N SER A 75 -25.64 -4.87 -20.54
CA SER A 75 -26.71 -3.90 -20.31
C SER A 75 -27.58 -4.19 -19.08
N ILE A 76 -27.66 -5.43 -18.58
CA ILE A 76 -28.53 -5.76 -17.43
C ILE A 76 -28.02 -5.17 -16.11
N PRO A 77 -26.70 -5.24 -15.79
CA PRO A 77 -26.17 -4.55 -14.61
C PRO A 77 -26.43 -3.04 -14.67
N GLN A 78 -26.32 -2.41 -15.85
CA GLN A 78 -26.66 -0.99 -16.04
C GLN A 78 -28.13 -0.72 -15.79
N TYR A 79 -29.04 -1.52 -16.36
CA TYR A 79 -30.48 -1.36 -16.18
C TYR A 79 -30.92 -1.53 -14.71
N VAL A 80 -30.38 -2.53 -14.02
CA VAL A 80 -30.67 -2.77 -12.60
C VAL A 80 -30.10 -1.64 -11.73
N THR A 81 -28.89 -1.17 -12.04
CA THR A 81 -28.29 -0.03 -11.33
C THR A 81 -29.10 1.25 -11.57
N GLU A 82 -29.48 1.54 -12.81
CA GLU A 82 -30.30 2.69 -13.21
C GLU A 82 -31.70 2.66 -12.57
N ALA A 83 -32.32 1.48 -12.46
CA ALA A 83 -33.59 1.30 -11.76
C ALA A 83 -33.48 1.53 -10.24
N ILE A 84 -32.31 1.30 -9.63
CA ILE A 84 -32.08 1.45 -8.19
C ILE A 84 -31.57 2.86 -7.84
N THR A 85 -30.72 3.48 -8.68
CA THR A 85 -30.03 4.74 -8.38
C THR A 85 -30.51 5.94 -9.19
N GLY A 86 -31.44 5.76 -10.14
CA GLY A 86 -31.85 6.77 -11.11
C GLY A 86 -30.92 6.84 -12.33
N PRO A 87 -31.22 7.68 -13.33
CA PRO A 87 -30.43 7.81 -14.56
C PRO A 87 -28.98 8.17 -14.20
N LEU A 88 -28.03 7.40 -14.75
CA LEU A 88 -26.61 7.65 -14.58
C LEU A 88 -26.29 9.08 -15.05
N THR A 89 -25.86 9.95 -14.14
CA THR A 89 -25.37 11.28 -14.49
C THR A 89 -24.22 11.13 -15.48
N ASP A 90 -24.21 11.94 -16.54
CA ASP A 90 -23.14 11.91 -17.53
C ASP A 90 -21.75 11.94 -16.86
N PRO A 91 -20.83 11.04 -17.24
CA PRO A 91 -19.44 11.13 -16.80
C PRO A 91 -18.86 12.51 -17.12
N PRO A 92 -17.91 13.03 -16.32
CA PRO A 92 -17.35 14.38 -16.49
C PRO A 92 -16.95 14.70 -17.93
N GLY A 93 -16.27 13.79 -18.63
CA GLY A 93 -15.85 13.98 -20.03
C GLY A 93 -17.02 14.12 -21.01
N VAL A 94 -18.14 13.42 -20.79
CA VAL A 94 -19.35 13.56 -21.61
C VAL A 94 -20.01 14.91 -21.34
N LYS A 95 -20.06 15.34 -20.09
CA LYS A 95 -20.57 16.66 -19.71
C LYS A 95 -19.75 17.78 -20.36
N LEU A 96 -18.43 17.72 -20.25
CA LEU A 96 -17.52 18.69 -20.86
C LEU A 96 -17.64 18.71 -22.40
N ARG A 97 -17.82 17.55 -23.03
CA ARG A 97 -18.10 17.50 -24.48
C ARG A 97 -19.43 18.18 -24.83
N LYS A 98 -20.49 17.98 -24.03
CA LYS A 98 -21.80 18.65 -24.24
C LYS A 98 -21.70 20.17 -24.06
N GLU A 99 -20.79 20.63 -23.20
CA GLU A 99 -20.44 22.05 -23.04
C GLU A 99 -19.55 22.58 -24.20
N GLY A 100 -19.13 21.73 -25.14
CA GLY A 100 -18.36 22.11 -26.32
C GLY A 100 -16.84 22.18 -26.09
N LEU A 101 -16.33 21.64 -24.97
CA LEU A 101 -14.89 21.61 -24.71
C LEU A 101 -14.18 20.55 -25.56
N THR A 102 -12.98 20.90 -26.01
CA THR A 102 -12.10 20.05 -26.81
C THR A 102 -10.66 20.11 -26.29
N VAL A 103 -9.83 19.19 -26.76
CA VAL A 103 -8.38 19.16 -26.48
C VAL A 103 -7.69 20.50 -26.82
N ASN A 104 -6.77 20.95 -25.95
CA ASN A 104 -6.01 22.20 -26.14
C ASN A 104 -4.53 22.05 -25.75
N HIS A 105 -4.24 21.63 -24.52
CA HIS A 105 -2.88 21.42 -24.02
C HIS A 105 -2.58 19.93 -23.90
N PRO A 106 -1.41 19.43 -24.33
CA PRO A 106 -1.01 18.05 -24.05
C PRO A 106 -0.92 17.79 -22.54
N VAL A 107 -1.21 16.56 -22.11
CA VAL A 107 -1.27 16.17 -20.69
C VAL A 107 -0.17 15.17 -20.34
N VAL A 108 0.53 15.41 -19.23
CA VAL A 108 1.55 14.51 -18.69
C VAL A 108 1.12 14.01 -17.31
N PHE A 109 0.95 12.70 -17.16
CA PHE A 109 0.63 12.07 -15.88
C PHE A 109 1.90 11.65 -15.16
N VAL A 110 2.02 11.99 -13.88
CA VAL A 110 3.16 11.57 -13.04
C VAL A 110 2.64 10.70 -11.90
N PRO A 111 2.82 9.37 -11.98
CA PRO A 111 2.29 8.44 -10.99
C PRO A 111 2.94 8.62 -9.61
N GLY A 112 2.20 8.22 -8.58
CA GLY A 112 2.70 8.16 -7.20
C GLY A 112 3.32 6.80 -6.89
N ILE A 113 3.73 6.65 -5.63
CA ILE A 113 4.27 5.38 -5.13
C ILE A 113 3.30 4.23 -5.40
N VAL A 114 3.83 3.06 -5.72
CA VAL A 114 3.07 1.84 -6.03
C VAL A 114 2.05 1.92 -7.17
N THR A 115 1.85 3.05 -7.87
CA THR A 115 0.76 3.15 -8.86
C THR A 115 1.16 2.81 -10.30
N GLY A 116 2.46 2.61 -10.57
CA GLY A 116 2.98 2.18 -11.88
C GLY A 116 3.36 0.70 -11.89
N GLY A 117 3.06 -0.01 -12.97
CA GLY A 117 3.47 -1.40 -13.15
C GLY A 117 5.00 -1.56 -13.23
N LEU A 118 5.52 -2.64 -12.66
CA LEU A 118 6.93 -3.03 -12.76
C LEU A 118 7.06 -4.44 -13.36
N GLU A 119 7.95 -4.61 -14.32
CA GLU A 119 8.19 -5.88 -15.02
C GLU A 119 9.61 -6.39 -14.85
N LEU A 120 9.77 -7.72 -14.85
CA LEU A 120 11.05 -8.39 -14.70
C LEU A 120 11.80 -8.48 -16.02
N TRP A 121 13.08 -8.11 -16.03
CA TRP A 121 14.00 -8.24 -17.17
C TRP A 121 15.10 -9.26 -16.93
N GLU A 122 15.48 -9.47 -15.68
CA GLU A 122 16.47 -10.46 -15.27
C GLU A 122 16.18 -10.87 -13.83
N GLY A 123 16.31 -12.15 -13.52
CA GLY A 123 16.05 -12.66 -12.19
C GLY A 123 16.73 -14.01 -11.97
N HIS A 124 16.79 -14.42 -10.70
CA HIS A 124 17.35 -15.69 -10.32
C HIS A 124 16.49 -16.88 -10.76
N GLN A 125 16.97 -18.11 -10.57
CA GLN A 125 16.27 -19.34 -10.95
C GLN A 125 14.84 -19.44 -10.40
N CYS A 126 14.57 -18.85 -9.23
CA CYS A 126 13.22 -18.80 -8.68
C CYS A 126 12.24 -17.91 -9.48
N ALA A 127 12.71 -17.11 -10.44
CA ALA A 127 11.88 -16.27 -11.30
C ALA A 127 11.87 -16.78 -12.76
N GLU A 128 12.29 -18.02 -12.99
CA GLU A 128 12.26 -18.65 -14.32
C GLU A 128 10.84 -18.60 -14.92
N GLY A 129 10.76 -18.21 -16.20
CA GLY A 129 9.50 -18.03 -16.93
C GLY A 129 8.76 -16.71 -16.63
N LEU A 130 9.36 -15.78 -15.87
CA LEU A 130 8.79 -14.46 -15.56
C LEU A 130 9.38 -13.30 -16.37
N PHE A 131 10.24 -13.56 -17.37
CA PHE A 131 10.77 -12.53 -18.25
C PHE A 131 9.65 -11.70 -18.90
N ARG A 132 9.74 -10.37 -18.75
CA ARG A 132 8.78 -9.34 -19.16
C ARG A 132 7.36 -9.50 -18.61
N LYS A 133 7.19 -10.28 -17.54
CA LYS A 133 5.93 -10.33 -16.80
C LYS A 133 5.93 -9.26 -15.71
N ARG A 134 4.76 -8.70 -15.45
CA ARG A 134 4.54 -7.73 -14.38
C ARG A 134 4.68 -8.42 -13.03
N LEU A 135 5.70 -8.04 -12.26
CA LEU A 135 5.82 -8.40 -10.85
C LEU A 135 4.94 -7.50 -9.97
N TRP A 136 4.62 -6.30 -10.47
CA TRP A 136 3.75 -5.34 -9.83
C TRP A 136 2.80 -4.72 -10.85
N GLY A 137 1.54 -4.48 -10.46
CA GLY A 137 0.56 -3.85 -11.35
C GLY A 137 -0.05 -4.79 -12.41
N GLY A 138 -0.28 -6.07 -12.06
CA GLY A 138 -0.82 -7.12 -12.92
C GLY A 138 -1.63 -8.15 -12.13
N SER A 139 -1.66 -9.42 -12.56
CA SER A 139 -2.23 -10.47 -11.71
C SER A 139 -1.28 -10.72 -10.53
N PHE A 140 -1.72 -10.47 -9.30
CA PHE A 140 -0.95 -10.75 -8.08
C PHE A 140 -0.63 -12.25 -7.86
N GLY A 141 -0.87 -13.11 -8.87
CA GLY A 141 -0.65 -14.54 -8.80
C GLY A 141 0.78 -14.93 -8.43
N GLU A 142 1.79 -14.15 -8.82
CA GLU A 142 3.19 -14.47 -8.47
C GLU A 142 3.54 -14.16 -7.00
N LEU A 143 2.92 -13.13 -6.40
CA LEU A 143 2.99 -12.89 -4.96
C LEU A 143 2.46 -14.09 -4.17
N TYR A 144 1.35 -14.68 -4.62
CA TYR A 144 0.75 -15.86 -3.96
C TYR A 144 1.52 -17.16 -4.23
N LYS A 145 2.04 -17.35 -5.44
CA LYS A 145 2.76 -18.60 -5.80
C LYS A 145 4.17 -18.65 -5.22
N ARG A 146 4.89 -17.53 -5.21
CA ARG A 146 6.34 -17.48 -4.89
C ARG A 146 6.68 -16.23 -4.05
N PRO A 147 6.13 -16.08 -2.82
CA PRO A 147 6.23 -14.84 -2.04
C PRO A 147 7.67 -14.40 -1.74
N LEU A 148 8.54 -15.34 -1.37
CA LEU A 148 9.95 -15.04 -1.07
C LEU A 148 10.73 -14.63 -2.32
N CYS A 149 10.50 -15.31 -3.44
CA CYS A 149 11.13 -14.95 -4.71
C CYS A 149 10.66 -13.56 -5.16
N TRP A 150 9.35 -13.29 -5.06
CA TRP A 150 8.80 -11.98 -5.36
C TRP A 150 9.42 -10.88 -4.49
N ALA A 151 9.49 -11.10 -3.17
CA ALA A 151 10.09 -10.13 -2.24
C ALA A 151 11.56 -9.86 -2.55
N GLN A 152 12.33 -10.90 -2.90
CA GLN A 152 13.72 -10.76 -3.32
C GLN A 152 13.87 -9.90 -4.58
N HIS A 153 13.03 -10.12 -5.61
CA HIS A 153 13.09 -9.37 -6.87
C HIS A 153 12.54 -7.95 -6.77
N MET A 154 11.65 -7.71 -5.80
CA MET A 154 11.09 -6.39 -5.53
C MET A 154 11.95 -5.56 -4.57
N SER A 155 12.91 -6.17 -3.88
CA SER A 155 13.88 -5.46 -3.04
C SER A 155 14.92 -4.72 -3.88
N LEU A 156 15.41 -3.60 -3.34
CA LEU A 156 16.60 -2.91 -3.83
C LEU A 156 17.82 -3.34 -3.00
N ASP A 157 19.00 -3.11 -3.54
CA ASP A 157 20.26 -3.35 -2.85
C ASP A 157 20.40 -2.42 -1.64
N ASN A 158 20.81 -2.98 -0.50
CA ASN A 158 20.75 -2.27 0.78
C ASN A 158 21.88 -1.24 0.97
N GLU A 159 22.89 -1.23 0.09
CA GLU A 159 23.99 -0.27 0.15
C GLU A 159 23.82 0.80 -0.94
N THR A 160 23.50 0.39 -2.16
CA THR A 160 23.43 1.29 -3.33
C THR A 160 22.04 1.89 -3.57
N GLY A 161 20.96 1.25 -3.09
CA GLY A 161 19.58 1.65 -3.42
C GLY A 161 19.20 1.42 -4.89
N LEU A 162 19.95 0.57 -5.60
CA LEU A 162 19.71 0.16 -6.99
C LEU A 162 19.24 -1.30 -7.06
N ASP A 163 19.16 -1.88 -8.27
CA ASP A 163 18.81 -3.28 -8.41
C ASP A 163 19.89 -4.20 -7.80
N PRO A 164 19.50 -5.28 -7.09
CA PRO A 164 20.46 -6.29 -6.63
C PRO A 164 21.16 -7.00 -7.80
N PRO A 165 22.39 -7.56 -7.58
CA PRO A 165 23.10 -8.31 -8.61
C PRO A 165 22.28 -9.48 -9.18
N GLY A 166 22.21 -9.57 -10.51
CA GLY A 166 21.45 -10.63 -11.21
C GLY A 166 19.92 -10.43 -11.20
N ILE A 167 19.45 -9.26 -10.79
CA ILE A 167 18.04 -8.88 -10.83
C ILE A 167 17.91 -7.56 -11.61
N ARG A 168 16.96 -7.49 -12.54
CA ARG A 168 16.59 -6.24 -13.21
C ARG A 168 15.09 -6.14 -13.29
N VAL A 169 14.55 -5.09 -12.69
CA VAL A 169 13.12 -4.76 -12.73
C VAL A 169 12.96 -3.36 -13.32
N ARG A 170 12.05 -3.19 -14.28
CA ARG A 170 11.87 -1.93 -15.00
C ARG A 170 10.42 -1.45 -14.94
N PRO A 171 10.19 -0.13 -14.98
CA PRO A 171 8.84 0.39 -15.09
C PRO A 171 8.24 0.00 -16.43
N VAL A 172 6.96 -0.36 -16.42
CA VAL A 172 6.18 -0.55 -17.64
C VAL A 172 6.02 0.83 -18.31
N SER A 173 6.19 0.88 -19.64
CA SER A 173 6.09 2.11 -20.42
C SER A 173 4.69 2.36 -20.98
N GLY A 174 4.36 3.64 -21.24
CA GLY A 174 3.13 4.06 -21.91
C GLY A 174 1.92 4.19 -20.98
N LEU A 175 0.76 4.56 -21.53
CA LEU A 175 -0.48 4.75 -20.74
C LEU A 175 -0.91 3.47 -20.00
N VAL A 176 -0.62 2.30 -20.60
CA VAL A 176 -0.87 0.97 -20.02
C VAL A 176 -0.11 0.71 -18.72
N ALA A 177 0.89 1.54 -18.39
CA ALA A 177 1.63 1.44 -17.13
C ALA A 177 0.75 1.65 -15.89
N ALA A 178 -0.34 2.42 -16.03
CA ALA A 178 -1.19 2.80 -14.89
C ALA A 178 -2.71 2.67 -15.14
N ASP A 179 -3.16 2.40 -16.38
CA ASP A 179 -4.58 2.28 -16.72
C ASP A 179 -5.28 1.10 -16.01
N TYR A 180 -4.57 0.00 -15.77
CA TYR A 180 -5.13 -1.19 -15.14
C TYR A 180 -4.13 -1.78 -14.14
N PHE A 181 -3.83 -0.98 -13.11
CA PHE A 181 -2.88 -1.33 -12.06
C PHE A 181 -3.29 -2.59 -11.28
N ALA A 182 -4.55 -2.70 -10.89
CA ALA A 182 -5.12 -3.88 -10.23
C ALA A 182 -6.64 -3.92 -10.45
N ALA A 183 -7.24 -5.11 -10.44
CA ALA A 183 -8.71 -5.24 -10.46
C ALA A 183 -9.30 -4.45 -9.27
N GLY A 184 -10.07 -3.39 -9.56
CA GLY A 184 -10.68 -2.53 -8.53
C GLY A 184 -9.91 -1.26 -8.16
N TYR A 185 -8.73 -0.99 -8.73
CA TYR A 185 -7.94 0.23 -8.48
C TYR A 185 -7.63 0.97 -9.78
N PHE A 186 -8.50 1.91 -10.15
CA PHE A 186 -8.53 2.58 -11.46
C PHE A 186 -8.20 4.09 -11.38
N VAL A 187 -7.05 4.45 -10.78
CA VAL A 187 -6.72 5.87 -10.55
C VAL A 187 -6.60 6.66 -11.86
N TRP A 188 -5.91 6.10 -12.86
CA TRP A 188 -5.61 6.82 -14.10
C TRP A 188 -6.57 6.52 -15.25
N ALA A 189 -7.06 5.28 -15.37
CA ALA A 189 -7.97 4.92 -16.46
C ALA A 189 -9.26 5.74 -16.48
N VAL A 190 -9.82 6.09 -15.32
CA VAL A 190 -11.02 6.93 -15.26
C VAL A 190 -10.71 8.33 -15.81
N LEU A 191 -9.58 8.92 -15.45
CA LEU A 191 -9.18 10.24 -15.93
C LEU A 191 -8.90 10.21 -17.44
N ILE A 192 -8.15 9.21 -17.92
CA ILE A 192 -7.80 9.02 -19.33
C ILE A 192 -9.06 8.80 -20.18
N ALA A 193 -10.00 7.97 -19.71
CA ALA A 193 -11.27 7.74 -20.41
C ALA A 193 -12.11 9.02 -20.51
N ASN A 194 -12.11 9.88 -19.48
CA ASN A 194 -12.83 11.15 -19.52
C ASN A 194 -12.14 12.18 -20.44
N LEU A 195 -10.81 12.24 -20.46
CA LEU A 195 -10.07 13.08 -21.40
C LEU A 195 -10.28 12.64 -22.85
N ALA A 196 -10.33 11.32 -23.10
CA ALA A 196 -10.63 10.80 -24.43
C ALA A 196 -11.98 11.26 -24.98
N GLN A 197 -12.99 11.48 -24.12
CA GLN A 197 -14.30 11.98 -24.55
C GLN A 197 -14.25 13.39 -25.16
N ILE A 198 -13.26 14.21 -24.81
CA ILE A 198 -13.06 15.57 -25.35
C ILE A 198 -11.94 15.64 -26.40
N GLY A 199 -11.50 14.49 -26.92
CA GLY A 199 -10.57 14.41 -28.05
C GLY A 199 -9.10 14.22 -27.70
N TYR A 200 -8.76 13.90 -26.44
CA TYR A 200 -7.40 13.47 -26.12
C TYR A 200 -7.14 12.05 -26.62
N GLU A 201 -5.93 11.82 -27.10
CA GLU A 201 -5.43 10.51 -27.52
C GLU A 201 -3.96 10.32 -27.11
N GLU A 202 -3.38 9.16 -27.41
CA GLU A 202 -2.00 8.80 -27.02
C GLU A 202 -0.96 9.85 -27.45
N LYS A 203 -1.12 10.50 -28.60
CA LYS A 203 -0.20 11.55 -29.07
C LYS A 203 -0.25 12.85 -28.24
N THR A 204 -1.31 13.03 -27.44
CA THR A 204 -1.55 14.20 -26.59
C THR A 204 -1.46 13.88 -25.09
N MET A 205 -1.21 12.62 -24.74
CA MET A 205 -1.17 12.12 -23.37
C MET A 205 0.10 11.30 -23.14
N TYR A 206 0.85 11.63 -22.09
CA TYR A 206 2.07 10.92 -21.74
C TYR A 206 2.04 10.46 -20.29
N MET A 207 2.27 9.17 -20.05
CA MET A 207 2.50 8.64 -18.70
C MET A 207 4.01 8.65 -18.42
N ALA A 208 4.44 9.52 -17.53
CA ALA A 208 5.82 9.60 -17.04
C ALA A 208 6.11 8.45 -16.05
N ALA A 209 6.07 7.21 -16.55
CA ALA A 209 6.32 6.03 -15.73
C ALA A 209 7.78 5.95 -15.27
N TYR A 210 7.98 5.69 -13.99
CA TYR A 210 9.29 5.55 -13.34
C TYR A 210 9.25 4.43 -12.32
N ASP A 211 10.43 3.93 -11.94
CA ASP A 211 10.53 2.97 -10.83
C ASP A 211 10.38 3.70 -9.51
N TRP A 212 9.16 3.66 -9.00
CA TRP A 212 8.76 4.31 -7.77
C TRP A 212 9.41 3.72 -6.52
N ARG A 213 10.28 2.71 -6.61
CA ARG A 213 11.08 2.22 -5.46
C ARG A 213 12.34 3.04 -5.24
N LEU A 214 12.93 3.55 -6.32
CA LEU A 214 14.23 4.25 -6.30
C LEU A 214 14.11 5.67 -5.71
N SER A 215 15.21 6.18 -5.16
CA SER A 215 15.34 7.61 -4.91
C SER A 215 15.25 8.42 -6.22
N PHE A 216 14.81 9.67 -6.13
CA PHE A 216 14.48 10.46 -7.33
C PHE A 216 15.68 10.70 -8.25
N GLN A 217 16.87 10.88 -7.69
CA GLN A 217 18.08 11.01 -8.50
C GLN A 217 18.51 9.66 -9.10
N ASN A 218 18.30 8.54 -8.40
CA ASN A 218 18.68 7.22 -8.91
C ASN A 218 17.83 6.77 -10.09
N THR A 219 16.61 7.31 -10.29
CA THR A 219 15.84 7.06 -11.51
C THR A 219 16.53 7.64 -12.76
N GLU A 220 17.30 8.73 -12.59
CA GLU A 220 18.15 9.28 -13.65
C GLU A 220 19.40 8.43 -13.82
N VAL A 221 20.12 8.14 -12.74
CA VAL A 221 21.37 7.35 -12.80
C VAL A 221 21.15 5.98 -13.45
N ARG A 222 20.07 5.27 -13.08
CA ARG A 222 19.82 3.90 -13.57
C ARG A 222 19.14 3.87 -14.95
N ASP A 223 18.11 4.68 -15.14
CA ASP A 223 17.18 4.54 -16.27
C ASP A 223 17.12 5.79 -17.16
N GLN A 224 17.84 6.86 -16.82
CA GLN A 224 17.76 8.17 -17.48
C GLN A 224 16.32 8.70 -17.50
N THR A 225 15.57 8.44 -16.44
CA THR A 225 14.12 8.69 -16.42
C THR A 225 13.80 10.18 -16.49
N LEU A 226 14.54 11.03 -15.78
CA LEU A 226 14.31 12.48 -15.77
C LEU A 226 14.65 13.06 -17.16
N SER A 227 15.75 12.60 -17.77
CA SER A 227 16.10 12.92 -19.16
C SER A 227 15.02 12.49 -20.15
N ARG A 228 14.43 11.30 -19.98
CA ARG A 228 13.31 10.84 -20.81
C ARG A 228 12.06 11.69 -20.63
N ILE A 229 11.73 12.10 -19.40
CA ILE A 229 10.59 12.99 -19.14
C ILE A 229 10.80 14.34 -19.82
N LYS A 230 12.00 14.93 -19.67
CA LYS A 230 12.39 16.18 -20.36
C LYS A 230 12.18 16.07 -21.86
N SER A 231 12.78 15.07 -22.50
CA SER A 231 12.71 14.90 -23.96
C SER A 231 11.28 14.63 -24.46
N ASN A 232 10.46 13.88 -23.71
CA ASN A 232 9.06 13.65 -24.08
C ASN A 232 8.24 14.93 -23.97
N ILE A 233 8.44 15.74 -22.93
CA ILE A 233 7.75 17.03 -22.79
C ILE A 233 8.12 17.97 -23.94
N GLU A 234 9.42 18.09 -24.25
CA GLU A 234 9.88 18.91 -25.38
C GLU A 234 9.27 18.45 -26.70
N LEU A 235 9.23 17.13 -26.95
CA LEU A 235 8.60 16.54 -28.12
C LEU A 235 7.10 16.82 -28.16
N MET A 236 6.38 16.68 -27.05
CA MET A 236 4.96 16.95 -26.98
C MET A 236 4.66 18.42 -27.30
N VAL A 237 5.42 19.36 -26.74
CA VAL A 237 5.25 20.79 -27.04
C VAL A 237 5.53 21.07 -28.52
N ALA A 238 6.61 20.52 -29.08
CA ALA A 238 6.97 20.71 -30.49
C ALA A 238 5.91 20.15 -31.46
N THR A 239 5.30 19.01 -31.13
CA THR A 239 4.31 18.32 -31.99
C THR A 239 2.87 18.79 -31.78
N ASN A 240 2.58 19.53 -30.71
CA ASN A 240 1.26 20.09 -30.42
C ASN A 240 1.21 21.61 -30.66
N GLY A 241 1.87 22.09 -31.72
CA GLY A 241 1.81 23.49 -32.15
C GLY A 241 2.40 24.48 -31.14
N GLY A 242 3.40 24.07 -30.36
CA GLY A 242 4.03 24.90 -29.33
C GLY A 242 3.21 25.05 -28.05
N LYS A 243 2.11 24.29 -27.89
CA LYS A 243 1.30 24.32 -26.67
C LYS A 243 2.05 23.66 -25.53
N LYS A 244 2.33 24.44 -24.48
CA LYS A 244 2.90 23.98 -23.20
C LYS A 244 2.05 22.85 -22.59
N VAL A 245 2.67 21.90 -21.90
CA VAL A 245 1.98 20.76 -21.28
C VAL A 245 1.26 21.13 -19.99
N VAL A 246 0.17 20.44 -19.69
CA VAL A 246 -0.44 20.38 -18.35
C VAL A 246 0.05 19.10 -17.67
N VAL A 247 0.68 19.22 -16.51
CA VAL A 247 1.21 18.09 -15.76
C VAL A 247 0.27 17.75 -14.62
N ILE A 248 -0.08 16.48 -14.48
CA ILE A 248 -0.98 15.95 -13.45
C ILE A 248 -0.20 14.96 -12.58
N PRO A 249 0.57 15.45 -11.59
CA PRO A 249 1.20 14.59 -10.62
C PRO A 249 0.24 14.17 -9.50
N HIS A 250 0.36 12.93 -9.04
CA HIS A 250 -0.47 12.37 -7.96
C HIS A 250 0.38 11.82 -6.81
N SER A 251 -0.03 12.10 -5.57
CA SER A 251 0.62 11.59 -4.36
C SER A 251 2.14 11.85 -4.39
N MET A 252 2.99 10.84 -4.15
CA MET A 252 4.46 10.98 -4.23
C MET A 252 4.96 11.55 -5.57
N GLY A 253 4.22 11.36 -6.66
CA GLY A 253 4.53 11.92 -7.98
C GLY A 253 4.60 13.45 -7.97
N VAL A 254 3.95 14.11 -7.02
CA VAL A 254 4.04 15.56 -6.79
C VAL A 254 5.43 15.95 -6.32
N LEU A 255 5.98 15.22 -5.35
CA LEU A 255 7.35 15.44 -4.86
C LEU A 255 8.38 15.10 -5.94
N TYR A 256 8.13 14.03 -6.72
CA TYR A 256 8.98 13.66 -7.84
C TYR A 256 8.99 14.72 -8.94
N PHE A 257 7.83 15.31 -9.25
CA PHE A 257 7.75 16.37 -10.25
C PHE A 257 8.34 17.69 -9.74
N LEU A 258 8.21 18.00 -8.44
CA LEU A 258 8.92 19.12 -7.80
C LEU A 258 10.45 18.97 -7.96
N HIS A 259 10.97 17.77 -7.69
CA HIS A 259 12.37 17.45 -7.94
C HIS A 259 12.75 17.61 -9.42
N PHE A 260 11.92 17.10 -10.34
CA PHE A 260 12.15 17.20 -11.78
C PHE A 260 12.24 18.66 -12.25
N MET A 261 11.34 19.54 -11.79
CA MET A 261 11.36 20.96 -12.17
C MET A 261 12.68 21.64 -11.80
N LYS A 262 13.31 21.27 -10.67
CA LYS A 262 14.63 21.80 -10.31
C LYS A 262 15.77 21.09 -11.03
N TRP A 263 15.67 19.77 -11.15
CA TRP A 263 16.64 18.97 -11.88
C TRP A 263 16.79 19.46 -13.32
N VAL A 264 15.68 19.75 -14.01
CA VAL A 264 15.73 20.16 -15.43
C VAL A 264 16.37 21.53 -15.63
N GLU A 265 16.21 22.46 -14.69
CA GLU A 265 16.85 23.79 -14.73
C GLU A 265 18.36 23.70 -14.43
N ALA A 266 18.75 22.80 -13.53
CA ALA A 266 20.12 22.69 -13.04
C ALA A 266 21.10 22.24 -14.14
N PRO A 267 22.35 22.75 -14.13
CA PRO A 267 23.34 22.41 -15.14
C PRO A 267 23.83 20.95 -15.01
N PRO A 268 24.28 20.32 -16.11
CA PRO A 268 25.00 19.05 -16.05
C PRO A 268 26.29 19.18 -15.23
N PRO A 269 26.79 18.10 -14.60
CA PRO A 269 26.29 16.72 -14.69
C PRO A 269 25.17 16.39 -13.68
N MET A 270 24.80 17.30 -12.79
CA MET A 270 23.83 17.01 -11.72
C MET A 270 22.38 17.13 -12.20
N GLY A 271 22.10 18.15 -13.01
CA GLY A 271 20.79 18.43 -13.59
C GLY A 271 20.71 18.14 -15.09
N GLY A 272 19.53 18.38 -15.64
CA GLY A 272 19.16 18.11 -17.03
C GLY A 272 19.58 19.18 -18.04
N GLY A 273 20.13 20.32 -17.61
CA GLY A 273 20.67 21.35 -18.50
C GLY A 273 19.62 21.99 -19.44
N GLY A 274 18.39 22.13 -18.98
CA GLY A 274 17.32 22.84 -19.70
C GLY A 274 17.42 24.37 -19.62
N GLY A 275 18.13 24.89 -18.60
CA GLY A 275 18.19 26.31 -18.29
C GLY A 275 17.00 26.79 -17.44
N SER A 276 17.09 28.01 -16.88
CA SER A 276 16.06 28.59 -16.00
C SER A 276 14.69 28.72 -16.68
N GLU A 277 14.68 29.04 -17.98
CA GLU A 277 13.45 29.26 -18.74
C GLU A 277 12.75 27.96 -19.17
N TRP A 278 13.30 26.78 -18.85
CA TRP A 278 12.78 25.53 -19.38
C TRP A 278 11.34 25.28 -18.92
N CYS A 279 11.07 25.47 -17.62
CA CYS A 279 9.73 25.32 -17.06
C CYS A 279 8.77 26.35 -17.65
N ALA A 280 9.18 27.63 -17.73
CA ALA A 280 8.39 28.69 -18.34
C ALA A 280 8.03 28.38 -19.79
N LYS A 281 8.95 27.78 -20.56
CA LYS A 281 8.75 27.46 -21.98
C LYS A 281 7.86 26.25 -22.22
N HIS A 282 7.90 25.24 -21.35
CA HIS A 282 7.27 23.94 -21.64
C HIS A 282 6.06 23.60 -20.76
N ILE A 283 5.93 24.19 -19.57
CA ILE A 283 4.86 23.84 -18.62
C ILE A 283 3.81 24.96 -18.58
N LYS A 284 2.54 24.62 -18.83
CA LYS A 284 1.41 25.54 -18.67
C LYS A 284 0.92 25.55 -17.22
N ALA A 285 0.65 24.36 -16.71
CA ALA A 285 0.06 24.17 -15.39
C ALA A 285 0.50 22.86 -14.77
N VAL A 286 0.56 22.82 -13.45
CA VAL A 286 0.76 21.62 -12.63
C VAL A 286 -0.48 21.42 -11.76
N MET A 287 -1.21 20.33 -11.98
CA MET A 287 -2.42 19.97 -11.24
C MET A 287 -2.09 18.86 -10.23
N ASN A 288 -1.64 19.26 -9.05
CA ASN A 288 -1.29 18.32 -7.99
C ASN A 288 -2.54 17.66 -7.41
N ILE A 289 -2.58 16.33 -7.41
CA ILE A 289 -3.65 15.55 -6.78
C ILE A 289 -3.10 14.88 -5.51
N GLY A 290 -3.55 15.33 -4.34
CA GLY A 290 -3.16 14.75 -3.06
C GLY A 290 -1.65 14.80 -2.79
N GLY A 291 -0.99 15.92 -3.14
CA GLY A 291 0.45 16.08 -3.02
C GLY A 291 0.96 16.18 -1.58
N PRO A 292 1.80 15.25 -1.09
CA PRO A 292 2.31 15.27 0.28
C PRO A 292 3.56 16.17 0.39
N PHE A 293 3.42 17.46 0.04
CA PHE A 293 4.52 18.44 0.02
C PHE A 293 5.35 18.41 1.31
N LEU A 294 4.68 18.49 2.45
CA LEU A 294 5.29 18.49 3.79
C LEU A 294 5.52 17.09 4.35
N GLY A 295 5.22 16.02 3.58
CA GLY A 295 5.21 14.64 4.06
C GLY A 295 3.84 14.20 4.59
N VAL A 296 3.75 12.94 5.03
CA VAL A 296 2.55 12.35 5.64
C VAL A 296 2.95 11.45 6.82
N PRO A 297 2.32 11.54 8.00
CA PRO A 297 2.65 10.69 9.15
C PRO A 297 2.56 9.18 8.85
N LYS A 298 1.68 8.79 7.92
CA LYS A 298 1.53 7.40 7.46
C LYS A 298 2.80 6.81 6.83
N SER A 299 3.68 7.63 6.24
CA SER A 299 4.93 7.11 5.67
C SER A 299 5.83 6.51 6.76
N VAL A 300 5.80 7.11 7.96
CA VAL A 300 6.55 6.66 9.13
C VAL A 300 6.05 5.30 9.60
N SER A 301 4.73 5.13 9.77
CA SER A 301 4.16 3.82 10.15
C SER A 301 4.41 2.78 9.05
N GLY A 302 4.36 3.16 7.78
CA GLY A 302 4.73 2.28 6.66
C GLY A 302 6.17 1.77 6.73
N LEU A 303 7.13 2.64 7.08
CA LEU A 303 8.55 2.28 7.25
C LEU A 303 8.83 1.49 8.53
N PHE A 304 8.09 1.80 9.60
CA PHE A 304 8.32 1.24 10.93
C PHE A 304 7.66 -0.13 11.11
N SER A 305 6.39 -0.27 10.71
CA SER A 305 5.53 -1.44 10.99
C SER A 305 4.86 -2.02 9.74
N VAL A 306 5.17 -1.51 8.53
CA VAL A 306 4.52 -1.94 7.27
C VAL A 306 2.99 -1.83 7.35
N GLU A 307 2.51 -0.88 8.17
CA GLU A 307 1.09 -0.58 8.33
C GLU A 307 0.61 0.31 7.17
N ALA A 308 0.34 -0.31 6.02
CA ALA A 308 -0.57 0.29 5.05
C ALA A 308 -2.00 -0.09 5.45
N ARG A 309 -2.94 0.87 5.42
CA ARG A 309 -4.38 0.60 5.57
C ARG A 309 -4.83 -0.55 4.65
N ASP A 310 -4.21 -0.68 3.49
CA ASP A 310 -4.47 -1.74 2.50
C ASP A 310 -3.95 -3.12 2.93
N ILE A 311 -2.88 -3.19 3.74
CA ILE A 311 -2.37 -4.42 4.38
C ILE A 311 -3.19 -4.75 5.63
N ALA A 312 -3.65 -3.75 6.39
CA ALA A 312 -4.62 -3.96 7.47
C ALA A 312 -5.96 -4.50 6.91
N ILE A 313 -6.38 -4.00 5.75
CA ILE A 313 -7.54 -4.48 5.00
C ILE A 313 -7.30 -5.90 4.46
N ALA A 314 -6.12 -6.19 3.90
CA ALA A 314 -5.74 -7.54 3.48
C ALA A 314 -5.68 -8.52 4.66
N ARG A 315 -5.21 -8.09 5.84
CA ARG A 315 -5.27 -8.83 7.11
C ARG A 315 -6.72 -9.14 7.51
N THR A 316 -7.64 -8.19 7.37
CA THR A 316 -9.06 -8.43 7.67
C THR A 316 -9.79 -9.32 6.65
N PHE A 317 -9.37 -9.33 5.38
CA PHE A 317 -10.02 -10.16 4.34
C PHE A 317 -9.40 -11.55 4.15
N ALA A 318 -8.18 -11.78 4.63
CA ALA A 318 -7.49 -13.07 4.57
C ALA A 318 -6.83 -13.46 5.91
N PRO A 319 -7.62 -13.61 7.00
CA PRO A 319 -7.10 -13.95 8.32
C PRO A 319 -6.22 -15.21 8.29
N GLY A 320 -6.64 -16.26 7.58
CA GLY A 320 -5.91 -17.53 7.51
C GLY A 320 -4.56 -17.53 6.76
N PHE A 321 -4.17 -16.45 6.06
CA PHE A 321 -2.87 -16.36 5.38
C PHE A 321 -1.77 -15.77 6.28
N LEU A 322 -2.15 -14.94 7.26
CA LEU A 322 -1.22 -14.29 8.20
C LEU A 322 -1.36 -14.82 9.64
N ASP A 323 -2.48 -15.44 9.99
CA ASP A 323 -2.74 -16.05 11.31
C ASP A 323 -2.18 -17.49 11.45
N LYS A 324 -1.42 -17.99 10.47
CA LYS A 324 -0.63 -19.21 10.70
C LYS A 324 0.63 -18.83 11.47
N ASP A 325 0.58 -19.02 12.78
CA ASP A 325 1.54 -18.63 13.84
C ASP A 325 3.04 -18.89 13.57
N VAL A 326 3.39 -19.69 12.56
CA VAL A 326 4.80 -19.98 12.19
C VAL A 326 5.27 -19.22 10.95
N PHE A 327 4.35 -18.84 10.04
CA PHE A 327 4.68 -18.16 8.78
C PHE A 327 4.38 -16.65 8.81
N GLY A 328 3.53 -16.16 9.72
CA GLY A 328 3.12 -14.75 9.80
C GLY A 328 4.26 -13.79 10.16
N LEU A 329 5.01 -14.10 11.23
CA LEU A 329 6.12 -13.25 11.70
C LEU A 329 7.30 -13.22 10.72
N GLN A 330 7.72 -14.38 10.20
CA GLN A 330 8.84 -14.47 9.26
C GLN A 330 8.52 -13.79 7.91
N THR A 331 7.32 -14.01 7.37
CA THR A 331 6.88 -13.34 6.13
C THR A 331 6.81 -11.83 6.32
N PHE A 332 6.34 -11.37 7.48
CA PHE A 332 6.30 -9.96 7.81
C PHE A 332 7.71 -9.34 7.93
N GLN A 333 8.67 -10.04 8.54
CA GLN A 333 10.07 -9.62 8.58
C GLN A 333 10.68 -9.46 7.18
N HIS A 334 10.39 -10.38 6.25
CA HIS A 334 10.81 -10.26 4.85
C HIS A 334 10.17 -9.07 4.13
N LEU A 335 8.88 -8.82 4.36
CA LEU A 335 8.19 -7.67 3.80
C LEU A 335 8.75 -6.35 4.36
N MET A 336 9.00 -6.28 5.67
CA MET A 336 9.66 -5.12 6.30
C MET A 336 11.05 -4.87 5.71
N ARG A 337 11.84 -5.94 5.53
CA ARG A 337 13.16 -5.85 4.90
C ARG A 337 13.05 -5.27 3.50
N MET A 338 12.14 -5.81 2.68
CA MET A 338 11.93 -5.35 1.31
C MET A 338 11.45 -3.89 1.26
N THR A 339 10.41 -3.51 2.01
CA THR A 339 9.85 -2.15 1.94
C THR A 339 10.86 -1.10 2.41
N ARG A 340 11.75 -1.44 3.34
CA ARG A 340 12.88 -0.59 3.77
C ARG A 340 14.02 -0.47 2.76
N THR A 341 13.94 -1.17 1.63
CA THR A 341 14.84 -0.91 0.51
C THR A 341 14.25 0.09 -0.47
N TRP A 342 12.95 0.42 -0.38
CA TRP A 342 12.29 1.37 -1.29
C TRP A 342 12.54 2.81 -0.85
N ASP A 343 13.70 3.34 -1.22
CA ASP A 343 14.21 4.64 -0.79
C ASP A 343 13.26 5.82 -1.12
N SER A 344 12.43 5.73 -2.16
CA SER A 344 11.45 6.76 -2.50
C SER A 344 10.47 7.07 -1.36
N THR A 345 10.15 6.07 -0.52
CA THR A 345 9.20 6.20 0.60
C THR A 345 9.66 7.25 1.60
N VAL A 346 10.98 7.39 1.74
CA VAL A 346 11.63 8.32 2.65
C VAL A 346 11.39 9.78 2.22
N SER A 347 11.07 10.04 0.94
CA SER A 347 10.69 11.39 0.47
C SER A 347 9.39 11.93 1.11
N MET A 348 8.55 11.04 1.64
CA MET A 348 7.24 11.38 2.22
C MET A 348 7.25 11.45 3.75
N ILE A 349 8.42 11.36 4.41
CA ILE A 349 8.52 11.62 5.84
C ILE A 349 8.16 13.10 6.11
N PRO A 350 7.48 13.39 7.24
CA PRO A 350 7.21 14.75 7.69
C PRO A 350 8.44 15.67 7.64
N LYS A 351 8.30 16.82 6.99
CA LYS A 351 9.30 17.86 6.79
C LYS A 351 8.99 19.07 7.66
N GLY A 352 10.02 19.76 8.12
CA GLY A 352 9.92 20.98 8.92
C GLY A 352 9.73 20.76 10.42
N GLY A 353 9.86 19.52 10.89
CA GLY A 353 9.85 19.19 12.32
C GLY A 353 8.59 19.67 13.05
N GLU A 354 8.74 19.96 14.34
CA GLU A 354 7.63 20.40 15.21
C GLU A 354 7.09 21.77 14.80
N THR A 355 7.88 22.61 14.13
CA THR A 355 7.46 23.91 13.60
C THR A 355 6.27 23.77 12.65
N ILE A 356 6.28 22.73 11.82
CA ILE A 356 5.21 22.47 10.85
C ILE A 356 4.16 21.51 11.41
N TRP A 357 4.57 20.44 12.08
CA TRP A 357 3.68 19.32 12.41
C TRP A 357 3.13 19.34 13.83
N GLY A 358 3.57 20.27 14.67
CA GLY A 358 3.20 20.27 16.07
C GLY A 358 4.13 19.46 16.97
N GLY A 359 4.02 19.73 18.26
CA GLY A 359 4.75 19.04 19.31
C GLY A 359 3.88 18.04 20.07
N LEU A 360 4.22 17.81 21.34
CA LEU A 360 3.52 16.84 22.18
C LEU A 360 2.07 17.24 22.50
N ASP A 361 1.78 18.53 22.67
CA ASP A 361 0.46 18.99 23.14
C ASP A 361 -0.25 19.91 22.15
N TRP A 362 0.30 20.06 20.95
CA TRP A 362 -0.29 20.90 19.93
C TRP A 362 -0.05 20.34 18.53
N SER A 363 -0.94 20.68 17.61
CA SER A 363 -0.83 20.40 16.18
C SER A 363 -1.56 21.49 15.41
N PRO A 364 -1.20 21.75 14.14
CA PRO A 364 -1.90 22.72 13.30
C PRO A 364 -3.41 22.46 13.19
N GLU A 365 -3.84 21.19 13.28
CA GLU A 365 -5.23 20.76 13.15
C GLU A 365 -6.06 20.93 14.43
N GLY A 366 -5.39 21.06 15.58
CA GLY A 366 -6.00 21.00 16.92
C GLY A 366 -7.00 22.12 17.24
N SER A 367 -6.96 23.25 16.51
CA SER A 367 -7.91 24.36 16.70
C SER A 367 -9.10 24.34 15.73
N SER A 368 -9.06 23.53 14.67
CA SER A 368 -10.00 23.67 13.53
C SER A 368 -10.68 22.37 13.09
N PHE A 369 -10.25 21.19 13.57
CA PHE A 369 -10.87 19.91 13.20
C PHE A 369 -11.76 19.34 14.30
N ASN A 370 -13.04 19.71 14.29
CA ASN A 370 -14.07 18.83 14.85
C ASN A 370 -14.24 17.66 13.89
N CYS A 371 -13.78 16.46 14.28
CA CYS A 371 -14.04 15.24 13.53
C CYS A 371 -15.55 14.97 13.49
N GLY A 372 -16.22 15.50 12.46
CA GLY A 372 -17.58 15.08 12.13
C GLY A 372 -17.51 13.61 11.74
N ALA A 373 -17.99 12.72 12.61
CA ALA A 373 -18.22 11.33 12.21
C ALA A 373 -19.11 11.38 10.97
N LYS A 374 -18.55 11.04 9.80
CA LYS A 374 -19.37 10.66 8.65
C LYS A 374 -20.20 9.49 9.15
N THR A 375 -21.48 9.74 9.43
CA THR A 375 -22.51 8.72 9.59
C THR A 375 -22.31 7.71 8.48
N LEU A 376 -21.84 6.52 8.83
CA LEU A 376 -21.99 5.33 8.01
C LEU A 376 -23.47 5.30 7.63
N ARG A 377 -23.78 5.55 6.34
CA ARG A 377 -25.13 5.32 5.81
C ARG A 377 -25.37 3.82 5.89
N ASN A 378 -25.91 3.37 7.02
CA ASN A 378 -26.42 2.02 7.20
C ASN A 378 -27.73 1.92 6.41
N ASN A 379 -27.64 1.50 5.15
CA ASN A 379 -28.77 0.86 4.48
C ASN A 379 -28.79 -0.62 4.91
N SER A 380 -29.29 -0.88 6.11
CA SER A 380 -29.68 -2.23 6.53
C SER A 380 -30.71 -2.16 7.65
N ILE A 381 -31.98 -2.25 7.21
CA ILE A 381 -33.11 -2.97 7.82
C ILE A 381 -33.03 -3.20 9.34
N ASN A 382 -33.94 -2.52 10.05
CA ASN A 382 -34.54 -2.85 11.34
C ASN A 382 -33.93 -4.02 12.11
N ASN A 383 -33.06 -3.70 13.08
CA ASN A 383 -33.05 -4.40 14.35
C ASN A 383 -32.85 -3.35 15.45
N THR A 384 -33.88 -3.20 16.28
CA THR A 384 -33.87 -2.41 17.50
C THR A 384 -32.94 -3.07 18.51
N ASP A 385 -31.70 -2.60 18.57
CA ASP A 385 -30.92 -2.60 19.80
C ASP A 385 -30.21 -1.24 19.87
N GLN A 386 -30.55 -0.47 20.91
CA GLN A 386 -29.98 0.84 21.18
C GLN A 386 -28.49 0.68 21.50
N ILE A 387 -27.63 0.80 20.49
CA ILE A 387 -26.21 1.09 20.69
C ILE A 387 -26.15 2.47 21.36
N PRO A 388 -25.51 2.62 22.54
CA PRO A 388 -25.50 3.88 23.23
C PRO A 388 -24.86 4.95 22.34
N ASN A 389 -25.55 6.08 22.19
CA ASN A 389 -25.02 7.30 21.58
C ASN A 389 -23.68 7.63 22.24
N ILE A 390 -22.57 7.29 21.57
CA ILE A 390 -21.25 7.76 21.96
C ILE A 390 -21.26 9.26 21.69
N ASN A 391 -21.44 10.06 22.74
CA ASN A 391 -21.26 11.50 22.71
C ASN A 391 -19.81 11.82 22.30
N LEU A 392 -19.58 11.97 21.00
CA LEU A 392 -18.30 12.33 20.37
C LEU A 392 -17.89 13.79 20.64
N ALA A 393 -18.56 14.48 21.57
CA ALA A 393 -18.13 15.76 22.10
C ALA A 393 -17.05 15.61 23.20
N ASN A 394 -16.82 14.38 23.69
CA ASN A 394 -15.90 14.09 24.81
C ASN A 394 -14.62 13.33 24.42
N MET A 395 -14.27 13.20 23.13
CA MET A 395 -12.92 12.75 22.78
C MET A 395 -11.95 13.85 23.23
N LYS A 396 -11.28 13.62 24.38
CA LYS A 396 -10.16 14.41 24.87
C LYS A 396 -9.20 14.68 23.70
N ASN A 397 -8.79 15.94 23.56
CA ASN A 397 -7.90 16.47 22.53
C ASN A 397 -6.93 15.42 21.98
N VAL A 398 -7.17 14.96 20.75
CA VAL A 398 -6.23 14.08 20.05
C VAL A 398 -5.02 14.94 19.67
N ASN A 399 -3.84 14.58 20.17
CA ASN A 399 -2.60 15.32 19.92
C ASN A 399 -1.99 14.87 18.59
N TYR A 400 -2.40 15.49 17.48
CA TYR A 400 -1.94 15.10 16.14
C TYR A 400 -0.45 15.37 15.87
N GLY A 401 0.24 16.14 16.72
CA GLY A 401 1.69 16.34 16.64
C GLY A 401 2.50 15.11 17.09
N ARG A 402 1.85 14.15 17.76
CA ARG A 402 2.43 12.86 18.12
C ARG A 402 2.26 11.87 16.96
N ILE A 403 3.33 11.68 16.18
CA ILE A 403 3.34 10.75 15.03
C ILE A 403 3.27 9.29 15.52
N ILE A 404 4.08 8.95 16.53
CA ILE A 404 4.06 7.62 17.17
C ILE A 404 3.86 7.82 18.67
N SER A 405 2.98 7.00 19.27
CA SER A 405 2.83 6.88 20.71
C SER A 405 2.80 5.41 21.12
N PHE A 406 3.74 4.99 21.96
CA PHE A 406 3.80 3.65 22.53
C PHE A 406 2.96 3.61 23.82
N GLY A 407 1.74 3.05 23.71
CA GLY A 407 0.78 2.93 24.81
C GLY A 407 -0.44 3.84 24.63
N LYS A 408 -1.63 3.31 24.91
CA LYS A 408 -2.89 4.06 24.80
C LYS A 408 -2.99 5.17 25.86
N ASP A 409 -2.54 4.85 27.06
CA ASP A 409 -2.39 5.77 28.19
C ASP A 409 -1.47 6.93 27.84
N VAL A 410 -0.33 6.66 27.19
CA VAL A 410 0.61 7.66 26.70
C VAL A 410 -0.01 8.52 25.61
N ALA A 411 -0.70 7.92 24.65
CA ALA A 411 -1.35 8.65 23.55
C ALA A 411 -2.38 9.68 24.05
N GLU A 412 -3.10 9.36 25.12
CA GLU A 412 -4.15 10.19 25.72
C GLU A 412 -3.65 11.12 26.85
N ALA A 413 -2.44 10.89 27.39
CA ALA A 413 -1.87 11.68 28.49
C ALA A 413 -1.38 13.06 28.02
N HIS A 414 -1.46 14.07 28.90
CA HIS A 414 -0.79 15.36 28.72
C HIS A 414 0.73 15.19 28.87
N SER A 415 1.55 15.95 28.12
CA SER A 415 3.02 15.81 28.13
C SER A 415 3.66 15.81 29.52
N SER A 416 3.11 16.61 30.44
CA SER A 416 3.59 16.70 31.84
C SER A 416 3.50 15.39 32.63
N LYS A 417 2.78 14.38 32.12
CA LYS A 417 2.64 13.05 32.73
C LYS A 417 3.45 11.97 32.00
N ILE A 418 4.19 12.34 30.96
CA ILE A 418 4.97 11.43 30.13
C ILE A 418 6.43 11.54 30.56
N GLU A 419 6.92 10.51 31.23
CA GLU A 419 8.36 10.36 31.48
C GLU A 419 9.05 9.94 30.19
N ARG A 420 10.02 10.75 29.73
CA ARG A 420 10.83 10.47 28.55
C ARG A 420 12.25 10.17 28.99
N VAL A 421 12.78 9.06 28.50
CA VAL A 421 14.20 8.68 28.65
C VAL A 421 14.90 9.01 27.34
N ASP A 422 16.00 9.76 27.37
CA ASP A 422 16.73 10.14 26.16
C ASP A 422 17.27 8.92 25.42
N LEU A 423 16.90 8.78 24.15
CA LEU A 423 17.35 7.69 23.26
C LEU A 423 18.88 7.59 23.15
N LEU A 424 19.55 8.74 23.28
CA LEU A 424 21.00 8.86 23.11
C LEU A 424 21.79 8.58 24.39
N GLN A 425 21.16 8.63 25.57
CA GLN A 425 21.85 8.43 26.84
C GLN A 425 22.28 6.97 27.06
N ASP A 426 21.64 6.02 26.37
CA ASP A 426 21.97 4.59 26.39
C ASP A 426 22.78 4.11 25.16
N SER A 427 23.15 5.02 24.25
CA SER A 427 23.90 4.68 23.02
C SER A 427 25.38 4.35 23.25
N MET A 428 25.91 4.58 24.46
CA MET A 428 27.34 4.38 24.80
C MET A 428 27.71 2.96 25.23
N LYS A 429 26.78 1.99 25.20
CA LYS A 429 27.10 0.57 25.44
C LYS A 429 26.71 -0.28 24.25
N ALA A 430 27.53 -0.21 23.21
CA ALA A 430 27.47 -1.14 22.09
C ALA A 430 28.06 -2.49 22.54
N ASP A 431 27.25 -3.37 23.10
CA ASP A 431 27.58 -4.80 23.06
C ASP A 431 27.25 -5.28 21.64
N MET A 432 28.30 -5.53 20.84
CA MET A 432 28.16 -6.33 19.62
C MET A 432 27.70 -7.73 20.04
N LEU A 433 26.40 -8.01 19.90
CA LEU A 433 25.90 -9.39 19.94
C LEU A 433 26.42 -10.13 18.71
N THR A 434 27.59 -10.76 18.86
CA THR A 434 28.14 -11.69 17.87
C THR A 434 27.24 -12.92 17.76
N ASN A 435 26.73 -13.17 16.55
CA ASN A 435 26.31 -14.45 15.98
C ASN A 435 25.93 -15.55 16.99
N LEU A 436 24.72 -15.49 17.54
CA LEU A 436 24.20 -16.55 18.41
C LEU A 436 22.73 -16.89 18.15
N THR A 437 22.27 -16.77 16.91
CA THR A 437 21.06 -17.48 16.46
C THR A 437 21.21 -17.88 14.99
N ASN A 438 21.04 -19.17 14.72
CA ASN A 438 20.99 -19.76 13.39
C ASN A 438 19.62 -19.44 12.75
N CYS A 439 19.31 -18.15 12.62
CA CYS A 439 18.12 -17.67 11.92
C CYS A 439 18.50 -17.42 10.46
N ASP A 440 17.85 -18.12 9.53
CA ASP A 440 18.05 -17.96 8.08
C ASP A 440 17.77 -16.53 7.55
N ILE A 441 17.32 -15.61 8.40
CA ILE A 441 16.81 -14.28 8.02
C ILE A 441 17.36 -13.21 8.97
N TRP A 442 18.41 -12.52 8.53
CA TRP A 442 18.96 -11.35 9.24
C TRP A 442 18.31 -10.06 8.74
N ILE A 443 17.82 -9.21 9.64
CA ILE A 443 17.33 -7.84 9.38
C ILE A 443 18.01 -6.91 10.38
N GLU A 444 18.10 -5.61 10.10
CA GLU A 444 18.71 -4.64 11.03
C GLU A 444 18.10 -4.69 12.44
N TYR A 445 16.84 -5.11 12.59
CA TYR A 445 16.25 -5.37 13.91
C TYR A 445 16.88 -6.52 14.70
N HIS A 446 17.47 -7.51 14.03
CA HIS A 446 18.24 -8.57 14.70
C HIS A 446 19.61 -8.06 15.19
N ASP A 447 20.11 -6.94 14.65
CA ASP A 447 21.27 -6.20 15.18
C ASP A 447 20.88 -5.25 16.33
N ILE A 448 19.58 -4.97 16.48
CA ILE A 448 19.03 -4.17 17.57
C ILE A 448 18.73 -5.13 18.73
N GLY A 449 19.68 -5.29 19.65
CA GLY A 449 19.44 -6.08 20.87
C GLY A 449 18.22 -5.59 21.66
N ASP A 450 17.59 -6.47 22.43
CA ASP A 450 16.36 -6.20 23.21
C ASP A 450 16.41 -4.88 24.00
N HIS A 451 17.59 -4.53 24.51
CA HIS A 451 17.86 -3.27 25.20
C HIS A 451 17.53 -2.03 24.34
N ARG A 452 17.90 -2.05 23.06
CA ARG A 452 17.66 -0.95 22.13
C ARG A 452 16.18 -0.88 21.73
N ILE A 453 15.51 -2.01 21.57
CA ILE A 453 14.05 -2.04 21.33
C ILE A 453 13.32 -1.41 22.52
N LYS A 454 13.72 -1.79 23.73
CA LYS A 454 13.18 -1.22 24.96
C LYS A 454 13.42 0.29 25.05
N ALA A 455 14.63 0.77 24.74
CA ALA A 455 14.92 2.20 24.70
C ALA A 455 14.03 2.96 23.70
N ALA A 456 13.80 2.40 22.50
CA ALA A 456 12.90 2.99 21.52
C ALA A 456 11.44 3.09 22.03
N ALA A 457 10.96 2.06 22.73
CA ALA A 457 9.64 2.06 23.35
C ALA A 457 9.55 2.98 24.60
N ASP A 458 10.65 3.11 25.35
CA ASP A 458 10.72 3.92 26.58
C ASP A 458 10.90 5.41 26.33
N TYR A 459 11.21 5.84 25.09
CA TYR A 459 11.04 7.24 24.67
C TYR A 459 9.55 7.65 24.57
N LYS A 460 8.63 6.67 24.54
CA LYS A 460 7.16 6.79 24.56
C LYS A 460 6.51 7.49 23.37
N VAL A 461 6.93 8.70 23.00
CA VAL A 461 6.27 9.54 22.00
C VAL A 461 7.26 10.15 21.02
N TYR A 462 6.98 10.03 19.72
CA TYR A 462 7.78 10.63 18.67
C TYR A 462 6.98 11.68 17.89
N THR A 463 7.57 12.86 17.76
CA THR A 463 7.05 13.97 16.96
C THR A 463 7.78 14.04 15.62
N ALA A 464 7.42 14.98 14.74
CA ALA A 464 8.18 15.22 13.52
C ALA A 464 9.64 15.65 13.80
N GLY A 465 9.93 16.19 15.00
CA GLY A 465 11.28 16.55 15.41
C GLY A 465 12.16 15.35 15.76
N SER A 466 11.60 14.34 16.43
CA SER A 466 12.37 13.18 16.91
C SER A 466 12.23 11.93 16.05
N ILE A 467 11.37 11.94 15.03
CA ILE A 467 11.12 10.73 14.23
C ILE A 467 12.30 10.33 13.36
N LEU A 468 13.09 11.31 12.90
CA LEU A 468 14.31 11.02 12.16
C LEU A 468 15.32 10.30 13.04
N ASP A 469 15.47 10.70 14.30
CA ASP A 469 16.35 10.03 15.26
C ASP A 469 15.92 8.58 15.50
N LEU A 470 14.60 8.34 15.61
CA LEU A 470 14.06 6.99 15.68
C LEU A 470 14.48 6.16 14.48
N LEU A 471 14.31 6.69 13.27
CA LEU A 471 14.60 5.96 12.05
C LEU A 471 16.10 5.72 11.87
N HIS A 472 16.96 6.67 12.23
CA HIS A 472 18.41 6.45 12.26
C HIS A 472 18.78 5.37 13.28
N PHE A 473 18.07 5.32 14.40
CA PHE A 473 18.27 4.31 15.43
C PHE A 473 17.80 2.92 14.98
N VAL A 474 16.62 2.78 14.38
CA VAL A 474 16.03 1.48 14.04
C VAL A 474 16.33 0.97 12.63
N SER A 475 16.84 1.84 11.76
CA SER A 475 17.01 1.56 10.33
C SER A 475 18.16 2.37 9.72
N PRO A 476 19.39 2.29 10.27
CA PRO A 476 20.50 3.14 9.87
C PRO A 476 20.86 3.05 8.38
N LYS A 477 20.74 1.89 7.73
CA LYS A 477 21.11 1.79 6.30
C LYS A 477 20.09 2.45 5.39
N LEU A 478 18.79 2.30 5.69
CA LEU A 478 17.72 3.07 5.03
C LEU A 478 17.99 4.56 5.16
N MET A 479 18.32 5.03 6.36
CA MET A 479 18.55 6.46 6.58
C MET A 479 19.85 6.96 5.96
N ALA A 480 20.89 6.13 5.88
CA ALA A 480 22.11 6.47 5.17
C ALA A 480 21.84 6.69 3.66
N ARG A 481 21.08 5.78 3.02
CA ARG A 481 20.67 5.94 1.61
C ARG A 481 19.71 7.11 1.45
N GLY A 482 18.65 7.16 2.26
CA GLY A 482 17.63 8.20 2.22
C GLY A 482 18.22 9.61 2.43
N GLY A 483 19.11 9.78 3.41
CA GLY A 483 19.76 11.05 3.72
C GLY A 483 20.72 11.55 2.63
N ALA A 484 21.20 10.68 1.75
CA ALA A 484 21.96 11.08 0.56
C ALA A 484 21.08 11.74 -0.52
N HIS A 485 19.77 11.47 -0.49
CA HIS A 485 18.82 11.86 -1.54
C HIS A 485 17.69 12.78 -1.09
N PHE A 486 17.42 12.89 0.22
CA PHE A 486 16.29 13.61 0.74
C PHE A 486 16.65 14.43 1.97
N SER A 487 15.85 15.46 2.19
CA SER A 487 15.99 16.41 3.29
C SER A 487 14.61 16.71 3.89
N TYR A 488 14.62 17.10 5.16
CA TYR A 488 13.43 17.26 6.00
C TYR A 488 13.44 18.58 6.77
N GLY A 489 14.41 19.45 6.48
CA GLY A 489 14.64 20.69 7.20
C GLY A 489 13.76 21.83 6.73
N ILE A 490 14.09 23.02 7.24
CA ILE A 490 13.59 24.31 6.80
C ILE A 490 14.80 25.14 6.44
N ALA A 491 14.78 25.83 5.31
CA ALA A 491 15.86 26.74 4.96
C ALA A 491 15.79 28.03 5.76
N ASP A 492 16.86 28.34 6.50
CA ASP A 492 17.05 29.67 7.10
C ASP A 492 17.28 30.73 6.02
N ASN A 493 18.03 30.36 4.98
CA ASN A 493 18.31 31.19 3.82
C ASN A 493 18.31 30.35 2.53
N LEU A 494 17.29 30.53 1.69
CA LEU A 494 17.16 29.80 0.41
C LEU A 494 18.24 30.16 -0.62
N ASP A 495 19.06 31.19 -0.39
CA ASP A 495 20.20 31.54 -1.25
C ASP A 495 21.47 30.76 -0.92
N ASP A 496 21.47 29.93 0.14
CA ASP A 496 22.63 29.09 0.48
C ASP A 496 22.95 28.11 -0.68
N PRO A 497 24.20 28.10 -1.19
CA PRO A 497 24.61 27.22 -2.29
C PRO A 497 24.34 25.74 -2.06
N LYS A 498 24.23 25.28 -0.80
CA LYS A 498 23.92 23.87 -0.50
C LYS A 498 22.60 23.42 -1.12
N TYR A 499 21.61 24.32 -1.25
CA TYR A 499 20.29 24.03 -1.82
C TYR A 499 20.33 23.81 -3.34
N GLN A 500 21.49 24.03 -3.98
CA GLN A 500 21.73 23.60 -5.36
C GLN A 500 21.96 22.09 -5.49
N HIS A 501 22.07 21.35 -4.39
CA HIS A 501 22.21 19.89 -4.41
C HIS A 501 20.84 19.20 -4.53
N TYR A 502 20.75 18.13 -5.33
CA TYR A 502 19.49 17.42 -5.62
C TYR A 502 18.73 16.90 -4.41
N LYS A 503 19.43 16.69 -3.29
CA LYS A 503 18.84 16.20 -2.04
C LYS A 503 17.79 17.16 -1.42
N TYR A 504 17.78 18.41 -1.86
CA TYR A 504 16.88 19.45 -1.38
C TYR A 504 15.70 19.71 -2.32
N TRP A 505 15.77 19.24 -3.57
CA TRP A 505 14.85 19.65 -4.63
C TRP A 505 13.43 19.10 -4.48
N SER A 506 13.23 18.04 -3.69
CA SER A 506 11.90 17.54 -3.33
C SER A 506 11.34 18.11 -2.03
N ASN A 507 12.09 18.95 -1.31
CA ASN A 507 11.61 19.60 -0.09
C ASN A 507 11.18 21.05 -0.40
N PRO A 508 9.86 21.35 -0.41
CA PRO A 508 9.36 22.70 -0.69
C PRO A 508 9.78 23.75 0.35
N LEU A 509 10.28 23.33 1.52
CA LEU A 509 10.81 24.24 2.56
C LEU A 509 12.29 24.59 2.35
N GLU A 510 12.97 23.94 1.39
CA GLU A 510 14.40 24.07 1.12
C GLU A 510 14.71 24.28 -0.36
N THR A 511 13.69 24.48 -1.19
CA THR A 511 13.83 24.72 -2.63
C THR A 511 12.96 25.87 -3.09
N LYS A 512 13.47 26.67 -4.01
CA LYS A 512 12.68 27.72 -4.69
C LYS A 512 11.80 27.08 -5.77
N LEU A 513 10.79 27.79 -6.26
CA LEU A 513 10.11 27.39 -7.50
C LEU A 513 10.99 27.77 -8.73
N PRO A 514 10.73 27.17 -9.90
CA PRO A 514 11.36 27.61 -11.15
C PRO A 514 10.99 29.06 -11.51
N ASP A 515 11.82 29.73 -12.31
CA ASP A 515 11.47 31.05 -12.85
C ASP A 515 10.47 30.89 -14.00
N ALA A 516 9.18 30.86 -13.64
CA ALA A 516 8.08 30.59 -14.56
C ALA A 516 6.82 31.36 -14.13
N PRO A 517 6.78 32.69 -14.30
CA PRO A 517 5.71 33.53 -13.75
C PRO A 517 4.31 33.23 -14.31
N ASP A 518 4.23 32.71 -15.54
CA ASP A 518 2.96 32.33 -16.19
C ASP A 518 2.54 30.87 -15.93
N MET A 519 3.36 30.10 -15.20
CA MET A 519 3.06 28.70 -14.88
C MET A 519 2.08 28.65 -13.71
N GLU A 520 0.98 27.93 -13.91
CA GLU A 520 -0.06 27.78 -12.89
C GLU A 520 0.18 26.54 -12.02
N ILE A 521 -0.03 26.64 -10.71
CA ILE A 521 0.05 25.48 -9.80
C ILE A 521 -1.27 25.35 -9.07
N TYR A 522 -1.93 24.22 -9.26
CA TYR A 522 -3.17 23.84 -8.58
C TYR A 522 -2.89 22.71 -7.59
N SER A 523 -3.65 22.67 -6.50
CA SER A 523 -3.62 21.58 -5.53
C SER A 523 -5.04 21.17 -5.19
N ILE A 524 -5.32 19.87 -5.33
CA ILE A 524 -6.64 19.25 -5.13
C ILE A 524 -6.55 18.16 -4.07
#